data_AF-A0A9X1V9W7-F1
#
_entry.id   AF-A0A9X1V9W7-F1
#
_cell.length_a   1.000
_cell.length_b   1.000
_cell.length_c   1.000
_cell.angle_alpha   90.00
_cell.angle_beta   90.00
_cell.angle_gamma   90.00
#
_symmetry.space_group_name_H-M   'P 1'
#
loop_
_entity.id
_entity.type
_entity.pdbx_description
1 polymer ?
#
loop_
_entity_poly.entity_id
_entity_poly.type
_entity_poly.pdbx_seq_one_letter_code
_entity_poly.pdbx_strand_id
1 'polypeptide(L)'
;MIDVNTIIGDPVETPDGNVILPISRVGFGFAAGGTEFRLGRDKAAAVNHGPDAQALPFGGGAGGGVSIAPMGFLIVGQHGVKLLSAEPGNQLYDRLIDLAPTLVDRLEAFTKNKRAEHNSTPTPPM
;
A
#
# COMPACT_ATOMS: atom_id res chain seq x y z
N MET A 1 17.90 -1.12 9.00
CA MET A 1 16.72 -1.49 8.20
C MET A 1 17.25 -2.24 7.01
N ILE A 2 16.94 -3.53 6.87
CA ILE A 2 17.36 -4.29 5.69
C ILE A 2 16.35 -3.93 4.60
N ASP A 3 16.85 -3.34 3.51
CA ASP A 3 16.03 -3.09 2.33
C ASP A 3 15.92 -4.40 1.56
N VAL A 4 14.71 -4.94 1.47
CA VAL A 4 14.48 -6.18 0.73
C VAL A 4 13.83 -5.81 -0.58
N ASN A 5 14.60 -6.03 -1.65
CA ASN A 5 14.16 -5.77 -3.00
C ASN A 5 12.91 -6.61 -3.29
N THR A 6 11.88 -5.92 -3.79
CA THR A 6 10.60 -6.39 -4.32
C THR A 6 10.43 -7.91 -4.48
N ILE A 7 9.40 -8.48 -3.86
CA ILE A 7 8.94 -9.84 -4.12
C ILE A 7 8.18 -9.88 -5.44
N ILE A 8 8.61 -10.80 -6.30
CA ILE A 8 7.86 -11.26 -7.46
C ILE A 8 7.27 -12.61 -7.06
N GLY A 9 5.95 -12.71 -7.01
CA GLY A 9 5.28 -13.98 -6.73
C GLY A 9 5.25 -14.88 -7.97
N ASP A 10 4.72 -16.09 -7.80
CA ASP A 10 4.69 -17.07 -8.87
C ASP A 10 3.89 -16.56 -10.08
N PRO A 11 4.39 -16.77 -11.31
CA PRO A 11 3.66 -16.40 -12.52
C PRO A 11 2.35 -17.16 -12.65
N VAL A 12 1.30 -16.46 -13.07
CA VAL A 12 0.01 -17.05 -13.40
C VAL A 12 -0.19 -16.94 -14.92
N GLU A 13 -0.30 -18.08 -15.59
CA GLU A 13 -0.56 -18.12 -17.02
C GLU A 13 -2.06 -18.06 -17.31
N THR A 14 -2.46 -17.22 -18.25
CA THR A 14 -3.84 -17.16 -18.75
C THR A 14 -4.01 -18.07 -19.97
N PRO A 15 -5.23 -18.56 -20.26
CA PRO A 15 -5.51 -19.36 -21.45
C PRO A 15 -5.11 -18.66 -22.77
N ASP A 16 -5.11 -17.33 -22.77
CA ASP A 16 -4.73 -16.50 -23.92
C ASP A 16 -3.20 -16.37 -24.10
N GLY A 17 -2.39 -17.03 -23.26
CA GLY A 17 -0.94 -17.03 -23.33
C GLY A 17 -0.27 -15.81 -22.68
N ASN A 18 -0.99 -15.05 -21.85
CA ASN A 18 -0.38 -13.99 -21.04
C ASN A 18 0.16 -14.56 -19.74
N VAL A 19 1.25 -13.98 -19.25
CA VAL A 19 1.87 -14.31 -17.97
C VAL A 19 1.68 -13.14 -17.01
N ILE A 20 1.08 -13.38 -15.85
CA ILE A 20 0.79 -12.38 -14.84
C ILE A 20 1.72 -12.59 -13.65
N LEU A 21 2.55 -11.59 -13.33
CA LEU A 21 3.47 -11.62 -12.20
C LEU A 21 2.98 -10.64 -11.13
N PRO A 22 2.58 -11.11 -9.93
CA PRO A 22 2.26 -10.25 -8.82
C PRO A 22 3.54 -9.65 -8.21
N ILE A 23 3.54 -8.34 -7.99
CA ILE A 23 4.69 -7.57 -7.49
C ILE A 23 4.32 -6.97 -6.13
N SER A 24 5.15 -7.23 -5.11
CA SER A 24 4.99 -6.67 -3.76
C SER A 24 6.31 -6.11 -3.24
N ARG A 25 6.29 -4.99 -2.53
CA ARG A 25 7.45 -4.50 -1.77
C ARG A 25 7.46 -5.13 -0.39
N VAL A 26 8.62 -5.56 0.09
CA VAL A 26 8.74 -6.13 1.44
C VAL A 26 9.80 -5.42 2.25
N GLY A 27 9.47 -5.11 3.50
CA GLY A 27 10.38 -4.50 4.47
C GLY A 27 10.56 -5.39 5.69
N PHE A 28 11.79 -5.49 6.18
CA PHE A 28 12.13 -6.23 7.38
C PHE A 28 12.77 -5.30 8.41
N GLY A 29 12.20 -5.29 9.61
CA GLY A 29 12.71 -4.54 10.74
C GLY A 29 13.09 -5.48 11.87
N PHE A 30 14.27 -5.28 12.46
CA PHE A 30 14.70 -6.00 13.66
C PHE A 30 15.27 -4.99 14.64
N ALA A 31 14.92 -5.15 15.91
CA ALA A 31 15.45 -4.36 17.00
C ALA A 31 15.77 -5.29 18.17
N ALA A 32 16.91 -5.04 18.82
CA ALA A 32 17.31 -5.73 20.03
C ALA A 32 17.87 -4.72 21.02
N GLY A 33 17.70 -5.00 22.30
CA GLY A 33 18.18 -4.16 23.38
C GLY A 33 18.33 -4.96 24.66
N GLY A 34 19.23 -4.54 25.52
CA GLY A 34 19.42 -5.14 26.83
C GLY A 34 20.07 -4.16 27.78
N THR A 35 19.90 -4.44 29.06
CA THR A 35 20.38 -3.62 30.16
C THR A 35 20.96 -4.51 31.25
N GLU A 36 22.08 -4.10 31.83
CA GLU A 36 22.61 -4.70 33.04
C GLU A 36 22.12 -3.89 34.25
N PHE A 37 21.61 -4.58 35.26
CA PHE A 37 21.10 -3.94 36.47
C PHE A 37 22.17 -3.95 37.55
N ARG A 38 22.49 -2.76 38.08
CA ARG A 38 23.25 -2.67 39.33
C ARG A 38 22.27 -2.87 40.48
N LEU A 39 22.38 -4.00 41.18
CA LEU A 39 21.75 -4.10 42.50
C LEU A 39 22.42 -3.07 43.41
N GLY A 40 21.64 -2.10 43.87
CA GLY A 40 22.09 -1.13 44.85
C GLY A 40 22.55 -1.85 46.11
N ARG A 41 23.86 -2.07 46.23
CA ARG A 41 24.53 -2.26 47.52
C ARG A 41 25.16 -0.93 47.90
N ASP A 42 24.32 0.00 48.31
CA ASP A 42 24.72 0.78 49.47
C ASP A 42 24.77 -0.22 50.64
N LYS A 43 25.99 -0.65 50.92
CA LYS A 43 26.48 -1.53 52.00
C LYS A 43 26.86 -2.96 51.61
N ALA A 44 28.14 -3.23 51.92
CA ALA A 44 28.86 -4.50 51.95
C ALA A 44 29.33 -5.09 50.60
N ALA A 45 30.44 -4.54 50.09
CA ALA A 45 31.70 -5.30 50.00
C ALA A 45 32.79 -4.42 49.36
N ALA A 46 33.41 -3.56 50.18
CA ALA A 46 34.86 -3.46 50.05
C ALA A 46 35.42 -4.84 50.44
N VAL A 47 36.51 -5.25 49.78
CA VAL A 47 37.29 -6.46 50.06
C VAL A 47 36.71 -7.75 49.47
N ASN A 48 37.12 -8.07 48.24
CA ASN A 48 37.84 -9.31 47.91
C ASN A 48 38.08 -9.39 46.40
N HIS A 49 39.34 -9.21 45.99
CA HIS A 49 39.83 -9.62 44.68
C HIS A 49 39.95 -11.16 44.68
N GLY A 50 38.84 -11.85 44.41
CA GLY A 50 38.81 -13.27 44.06
C GLY A 50 38.25 -13.43 42.63
N PRO A 51 38.49 -14.57 41.95
CA PRO A 51 38.12 -14.77 40.55
C PRO A 51 36.60 -14.79 40.30
N ASP A 52 35.78 -14.75 41.35
CA ASP A 52 34.32 -14.69 41.28
C ASP A 52 33.83 -13.23 41.31
N ALA A 53 34.13 -12.50 40.23
CA ALA A 53 33.55 -11.19 39.98
C ALA A 53 32.02 -11.32 39.89
N GLN A 54 31.32 -10.62 40.78
CA GLN A 54 29.87 -10.71 40.98
C GLN A 54 29.12 -10.37 39.68
N ALA A 55 28.66 -11.40 38.97
CA ALA A 55 27.92 -11.25 37.72
C ALA A 55 26.67 -10.39 37.94
N LEU A 56 26.58 -9.25 37.27
CA LEU A 56 25.42 -8.37 37.34
C LEU A 56 24.25 -9.02 36.60
N PRO A 57 23.01 -8.96 37.13
CA PRO A 57 21.86 -9.48 36.42
C PRO A 57 21.64 -8.69 35.13
N PHE A 58 21.47 -9.43 34.03
CA PHE A 58 21.20 -8.91 32.70
C PHE A 58 19.75 -9.18 32.31
N GLY A 59 19.09 -8.18 31.73
CA GLY A 59 17.80 -8.34 31.07
C GLY A 59 17.90 -7.85 29.63
N GLY A 60 17.45 -8.65 28.68
CA GLY A 60 17.46 -8.29 27.27
C GLY A 60 16.21 -8.78 26.54
N GLY A 61 15.95 -8.17 25.39
CA GLY A 61 14.86 -8.52 24.50
C GLY A 61 15.20 -8.18 23.05
N ALA A 62 14.62 -8.94 22.13
CA ALA A 62 14.69 -8.67 20.71
C ALA A 62 13.32 -8.89 20.07
N GLY A 63 13.08 -8.21 18.96
CA GLY A 63 11.86 -8.31 18.19
C GLY A 63 12.11 -7.99 16.73
N GLY A 64 11.29 -8.58 15.87
CA GLY A 64 11.31 -8.29 14.44
C GLY A 64 9.89 -8.12 13.91
N GLY A 65 9.81 -7.50 12.73
CA GLY A 65 8.56 -7.28 12.02
C GLY A 65 8.79 -7.37 10.51
N VAL A 66 7.74 -7.82 9.81
CA VAL A 66 7.68 -7.84 8.35
C VAL A 66 6.55 -6.92 7.90
N SER A 67 6.78 -6.17 6.82
CA SER A 67 5.76 -5.41 6.13
C SER A 67 5.73 -5.82 4.67
N ILE A 68 4.53 -6.09 4.13
CA ILE A 68 4.32 -6.46 2.73
C ILE A 68 3.32 -5.48 2.14
N ALA A 69 3.73 -4.77 1.10
CA ALA A 69 2.90 -3.82 0.37
C ALA A 69 2.71 -4.31 -1.08
N PRO A 70 1.49 -4.75 -1.46
CA PRO A 70 1.19 -5.09 -2.85
C PRO A 70 1.36 -3.87 -3.74
N MET A 71 2.20 -3.97 -4.77
CA MET A 71 2.46 -2.87 -5.71
C MET A 71 1.60 -2.99 -6.97
N GLY A 72 1.33 -4.22 -7.42
CA GLY A 72 0.56 -4.43 -8.64
C GLY A 72 0.81 -5.76 -9.33
N PHE A 73 0.43 -5.83 -10.61
CA PHE A 73 0.60 -6.98 -11.47
C PHE A 73 1.32 -6.58 -12.76
N LEU A 74 2.38 -7.30 -13.10
CA LEU A 74 3.07 -7.18 -14.38
C LEU A 74 2.52 -8.24 -15.33
N ILE A 75 1.89 -7.82 -16.41
CA ILE A 75 1.33 -8.69 -17.44
C ILE A 75 2.28 -8.68 -18.63
N VAL A 76 2.77 -9.84 -19.00
CA VAL A 76 3.64 -10.06 -20.15
C VAL A 76 2.88 -10.93 -21.13
N GLY A 77 2.64 -10.42 -22.34
CA GLY A 77 1.89 -11.14 -23.37
C GLY A 77 2.42 -10.87 -24.78
N GLN A 78 1.75 -11.42 -25.78
CA GLN A 78 2.10 -11.25 -27.20
C GLN A 78 2.09 -9.77 -27.63
N HIS A 79 1.25 -8.96 -26.98
CA HIS A 79 1.08 -7.53 -27.30
C HIS A 79 2.01 -6.60 -26.49
N GLY A 80 2.93 -7.16 -25.70
CA GLY A 80 3.92 -6.42 -24.93
C GLY A 80 3.75 -6.56 -23.41
N VAL A 81 4.28 -5.59 -22.68
CA VAL A 81 4.35 -5.59 -21.21
C VAL A 81 3.46 -4.48 -20.65
N LYS A 82 2.59 -4.82 -19.69
CA LYS A 82 1.68 -3.88 -19.02
C LYS A 82 1.79 -4.02 -17.50
N LEU A 83 1.95 -2.90 -16.80
CA LEU A 83 1.90 -2.87 -15.33
C LEU A 83 0.53 -2.35 -14.87
N LEU A 84 -0.14 -3.13 -14.02
CA LEU A 84 -1.36 -2.72 -13.32
C LEU A 84 -1.02 -2.39 -11.87
N SER A 85 -1.06 -1.12 -11.49
CA SER A 85 -0.80 -0.71 -10.11
C SER A 85 -1.95 -1.07 -9.17
N ALA A 86 -1.61 -1.51 -7.96
CA ALA A 86 -2.55 -1.72 -6.86
C ALA A 86 -2.86 -0.42 -6.07
N GLU A 87 -2.13 0.68 -6.34
CA GLU A 87 -2.35 1.96 -5.66
C GLU A 87 -3.68 2.62 -6.08
N PRO A 88 -4.53 3.08 -5.13
CA PRO A 88 -5.82 3.70 -5.41
C PRO A 88 -5.75 5.00 -6.25
N GLY A 89 -4.59 5.65 -6.30
CA GLY A 89 -4.42 6.99 -6.87
C GLY A 89 -4.62 7.08 -8.39
N ASN A 90 -4.30 6.02 -9.13
CA ASN A 90 -4.42 6.03 -10.60
C ASN A 90 -5.83 5.67 -11.09
N GLN A 91 -6.63 4.98 -10.29
CA GLN A 91 -8.00 4.58 -10.71
C GLN A 91 -8.98 5.75 -10.73
N LEU A 92 -8.72 6.83 -9.99
CA LEU A 92 -9.61 7.99 -9.96
C LEU A 92 -9.54 8.79 -11.27
N TYR A 93 -8.34 8.92 -11.85
CA TYR A 93 -8.17 9.64 -13.12
C TYR A 93 -8.77 8.87 -14.30
N ASP A 94 -8.54 7.56 -14.38
CA ASP A 94 -9.12 6.72 -15.44
C ASP A 94 -10.67 6.71 -15.35
N ARG A 95 -11.24 6.60 -14.13
CA ARG A 95 -12.70 6.68 -13.93
C ARG A 95 -13.27 8.06 -14.26
N LEU A 96 -12.55 9.15 -14.00
CA LEU A 96 -12.98 10.50 -14.35
C LEU A 96 -13.05 10.69 -15.87
N ILE A 97 -12.10 10.11 -16.63
CA ILE A 97 -12.09 10.15 -18.09
C ILE A 97 -13.23 9.29 -18.66
N ASP A 98 -13.47 8.10 -18.10
CA ASP A 98 -14.57 7.21 -18.52
C ASP A 98 -15.97 7.80 -18.24
N LEU A 99 -16.10 8.63 -17.20
CA LEU A 99 -17.36 9.29 -16.85
C LEU A 99 -17.63 10.56 -17.68
N ALA A 100 -16.62 11.10 -18.38
CA ALA A 100 -16.75 12.35 -19.12
C ALA A 100 -17.81 12.31 -20.23
N PRO A 101 -17.89 11.28 -21.10
CA PRO A 101 -18.90 11.23 -22.16
C PRO A 101 -20.32 11.22 -21.60
N THR A 102 -20.55 10.46 -20.52
CA THR A 102 -21.87 10.33 -19.89
C THR A 102 -22.34 11.63 -19.23
N LEU A 103 -21.42 12.46 -18.74
CA LEU A 103 -21.75 13.77 -18.20
C LEU A 103 -22.12 14.77 -19.31
N VAL A 104 -21.44 14.72 -20.46
CA VAL A 104 -21.77 15.53 -21.65
C VAL A 104 -23.16 15.20 -22.16
N ASP A 105 -23.47 13.91 -22.35
CA ASP A 105 -24.78 13.45 -22.83
C ASP A 105 -25.93 13.92 -21.92
N ARG A 106 -25.71 13.93 -20.60
CA ARG A 106 -26.72 14.41 -19.63
C ARG A 106 -26.92 15.92 -19.72
N LEU A 107 -25.87 16.72 -19.89
CA LEU A 107 -26.00 18.17 -20.08
C LEU A 107 -26.75 18.54 -21.36
N GLU A 108 -26.49 17.82 -22.46
CA GLU A 108 -27.21 18.02 -23.72
C GLU A 108 -28.70 17.68 -23.59
N ALA A 109 -29.02 16.58 -22.91
CA ALA A 109 -30.41 16.19 -22.66
C ALA A 109 -31.20 17.23 -21.83
N PHE A 110 -30.60 17.78 -20.77
CA PHE A 110 -31.23 18.81 -19.93
C PHE A 110 -31.41 20.15 -20.67
N THR A 111 -30.44 20.56 -21.49
CA THR A 111 -30.54 21.81 -22.26
C THR A 111 -31.52 21.70 -23.43
N LYS A 112 -31.62 20.53 -24.06
CA LYS A 112 -32.62 20.25 -25.12
C LYS A 112 -34.05 20.23 -24.56
N ASN A 113 -34.28 19.64 -23.40
CA ASN A 113 -35.59 19.67 -22.74
C ASN A 113 -36.02 21.08 -22.32
N LYS A 114 -35.09 21.91 -21.83
CA LYS A 114 -35.39 23.30 -21.45
C LYS A 114 -35.73 24.20 -22.65
N ARG A 115 -35.21 23.89 -23.85
CA ARG A 115 -35.60 24.57 -25.10
C ARG A 115 -36.94 24.11 -25.65
N ALA A 116 -37.34 22.86 -25.41
CA ALA A 116 -38.62 22.33 -25.87
C ALA A 116 -39.81 22.95 -25.10
N GLU A 117 -39.67 23.22 -23.81
CA GLU A 117 -40.74 23.86 -23.02
C GLU A 117 -40.93 25.36 -23.33
N HIS A 118 -39.92 26.06 -23.83
CA HIS A 118 -40.03 27.49 -24.14
C HIS A 118 -40.71 27.76 -25.50
N ASN A 119 -40.89 26.75 -26.36
CA ASN A 119 -41.46 26.94 -27.71
C ASN A 119 -42.95 26.59 -27.83
N SER A 120 -43.62 26.26 -26.72
CA SER A 120 -45.07 26.05 -26.65
C SER A 120 -45.78 27.27 -26.05
N THR A 121 -45.81 28.39 -26.77
CA THR A 121 -46.75 29.49 -26.46
C THR A 121 -48.14 29.08 -26.97
N PRO A 122 -49.19 29.10 -26.13
CA PRO A 122 -50.52 28.69 -26.56
C PRO A 122 -51.13 29.77 -27.47
N THR A 123 -51.42 29.44 -28.72
CA THR A 123 -52.21 30.29 -29.61
C THR A 123 -53.62 30.48 -29.03
N PRO A 124 -54.12 31.71 -28.87
CA PRO A 124 -55.46 31.93 -28.33
C PRO A 124 -56.52 31.54 -29.37
N PRO A 125 -57.65 30.95 -28.95
CA PRO A 125 -58.74 30.62 -29.84
C PRO A 125 -59.44 31.88 -30.37
N MET A 126 -59.79 31.87 -31.66
CA MET A 126 -60.58 32.91 -32.34
C MET A 126 -62.05 32.88 -31.93
#